data_AF-A0A139XTA2-F1
#
_entry.id   AF-A0A139XTA2-F1
#
_cell.length_a   1.000
_cell.length_b   1.000
_cell.length_c   1.000
_cell.angle_alpha   90.00
_cell.angle_beta   90.00
_cell.angle_gamma   90.00
#
_symmetry.space_group_name_H-M   'P 1'
#
loop_
_entity.id
_entity.type
_entity.pdbx_description
1 polymer ?
#
loop_
_entity_poly.entity_id
_entity_poly.type
_entity_poly.pdbx_seq_one_letter_code
_entity_poly.pdbx_strand_id
1 'polypeptide(L)'
;LEHAQQMVEWRREFYPLSDKDPELAELLKLGAMYWVGRDPSLRPLLIVRLSRLPKATTPELFKKLTIFCFEWALRFLMVPGVVETCVVLFDVRAVPLHQFPVSALTDMVNTLTKQFPFRLHRMWIINDSFFVQTVWSIAKQFLTEVQQQKMKFF
;
A
#
# COMPACT_ATOMS: atom_id res chain seq x y z
N LEU A 1 17.26 -15.69 -10.46
CA LEU A 1 18.08 -14.61 -11.08
C LEU A 1 17.22 -13.68 -11.93
N GLU A 2 16.38 -14.22 -12.82
CA GLU A 2 15.46 -13.44 -13.66
C GLU A 2 14.56 -12.46 -12.88
N HIS A 3 13.90 -12.91 -11.81
CA HIS A 3 13.05 -12.03 -10.99
C HIS A 3 13.82 -10.85 -10.38
N ALA A 4 15.05 -11.08 -9.92
CA ALA A 4 15.89 -10.02 -9.36
C ALA A 4 16.28 -8.99 -10.43
N GLN A 5 16.51 -9.42 -11.68
CA GLN A 5 16.77 -8.51 -12.81
C GLN A 5 15.54 -7.63 -13.08
N GLN A 6 14.35 -8.23 -13.17
CA GLN A 6 13.10 -7.50 -13.35
C GLN A 6 12.85 -6.49 -12.22
N MET A 7 13.21 -6.83 -10.98
CA MET A 7 13.13 -5.89 -9.85
C MET A 7 14.06 -4.69 -10.07
N VAL A 8 15.30 -4.92 -10.47
CA VAL A 8 16.28 -3.86 -10.72
C VAL A 8 15.85 -2.97 -11.89
N GLU A 9 15.39 -3.56 -12.99
CA GLU A 9 14.90 -2.83 -14.17
C GLU A 9 13.73 -1.92 -13.83
N TRP A 10 12.69 -2.47 -13.16
CA TRP A 10 11.55 -1.68 -12.72
C TRP A 10 11.96 -0.51 -11.82
N ARG A 11 12.92 -0.73 -10.89
CA ARG A 11 13.43 0.34 -10.03
C ARG A 11 14.13 1.43 -10.84
N ARG A 12 14.92 1.07 -11.85
CA ARG A 12 15.59 2.05 -12.72
C ARG A 12 14.60 2.92 -13.48
N GLU A 13 13.47 2.36 -13.88
CA GLU A 13 12.40 3.09 -14.58
C GLU A 13 11.54 3.93 -13.64
N PHE A 14 11.28 3.44 -12.42
CA PHE A 14 10.36 4.09 -11.49
C PHE A 14 10.98 5.28 -10.74
N TYR A 15 12.29 5.24 -10.48
CA TYR A 15 13.01 6.29 -9.76
C TYR A 15 13.56 7.37 -10.72
N PRO A 16 13.71 8.64 -10.28
CA PRO A 16 13.69 9.11 -8.89
C PRO A 16 12.31 9.36 -8.30
N LEU A 17 12.21 9.16 -6.99
CA LEU A 17 11.02 9.45 -6.18
C LEU A 17 11.47 10.35 -5.03
N SER A 18 10.81 11.50 -4.85
CA SER A 18 11.20 12.46 -3.82
C SER A 18 9.97 13.17 -3.26
N ASP A 19 9.99 13.38 -1.96
CA ASP A 19 9.09 14.28 -1.22
C ASP A 19 9.18 15.76 -1.63
N LYS A 20 10.10 16.12 -2.54
CA LYS A 20 10.14 17.42 -3.20
C LYS A 20 9.21 17.52 -4.40
N ASP A 21 8.70 16.40 -4.92
CA ASP A 21 7.64 16.39 -5.92
C ASP A 21 6.37 17.03 -5.31
N PRO A 22 5.85 18.15 -5.85
CA PRO A 22 4.75 18.89 -5.24
C PRO A 22 3.49 18.06 -5.01
N GLU A 23 3.14 17.17 -5.95
CA GLU A 23 1.93 16.37 -5.86
C GLU A 23 2.05 15.32 -4.75
N LEU A 24 3.22 14.66 -4.69
CA LEU A 24 3.51 13.69 -3.63
C LEU A 24 3.61 14.36 -2.26
N ALA A 25 4.29 15.50 -2.18
CA ALA A 25 4.44 16.29 -0.96
C ALA A 25 3.08 16.69 -0.38
N GLU A 26 2.13 17.07 -1.25
CA GLU A 26 0.78 17.42 -0.82
C GLU A 26 0.03 16.21 -0.24
N LEU A 27 0.11 15.04 -0.87
CA LEU A 27 -0.51 13.83 -0.31
C LEU A 27 0.07 13.42 1.04
N LEU A 28 1.38 13.59 1.22
CA LEU A 28 2.06 13.38 2.50
C LEU A 28 1.57 14.36 3.56
N LYS A 29 1.44 15.66 3.23
CA LYS A 29 0.93 16.71 4.14
C LYS A 29 -0.53 16.50 4.54
N LEU A 30 -1.38 16.07 3.60
CA LEU A 30 -2.78 15.72 3.87
C LEU A 30 -2.91 14.51 4.82
N GLY A 31 -1.83 13.76 5.00
CA GLY A 31 -1.78 12.54 5.79
C GLY A 31 -2.65 11.45 5.17
N ALA A 32 -2.63 11.33 3.85
CA ALA A 32 -3.32 10.26 3.15
C ALA A 32 -2.68 8.89 3.43
N MET A 33 -1.35 8.86 3.64
CA MET A 33 -0.61 7.68 4.03
C MET A 33 0.56 8.06 4.94
N TYR A 34 0.67 7.42 6.11
CA TYR A 34 1.74 7.71 7.06
C TYR A 34 1.99 6.56 8.04
N TRP A 35 3.22 6.47 8.54
CA TRP A 35 3.60 5.51 9.57
C TRP A 35 3.31 6.07 10.96
N VAL A 36 2.82 5.22 11.86
CA VAL A 36 2.58 5.60 13.26
C VAL A 36 2.84 4.41 14.18
N GLY A 37 3.58 4.64 15.26
CA GLY A 37 3.78 3.64 16.32
C GLY A 37 4.23 2.26 15.83
N ARG A 38 4.01 1.25 16.67
CA ARG A 38 4.33 -0.16 16.40
C ARG A 38 3.31 -1.07 17.08
N ASP A 39 3.09 -2.26 16.51
CA ASP A 39 2.33 -3.32 17.19
C ASP A 39 3.13 -3.93 18.37
N PRO A 40 2.53 -4.82 19.19
CA PRO A 40 3.24 -5.46 20.30
C PRO A 40 4.46 -6.31 19.91
N SER A 41 4.58 -6.71 18.63
CA SER A 41 5.77 -7.39 18.08
C SER A 41 6.71 -6.41 17.38
N LEU A 42 6.60 -5.11 17.66
CA LEU A 42 7.40 -4.02 17.11
C LEU A 42 7.24 -3.79 15.60
N ARG A 43 6.24 -4.38 14.93
CA ARG A 43 5.99 -4.12 13.51
C ARG A 43 5.47 -2.70 13.32
N PRO A 44 6.05 -1.90 12.43
CA PRO A 44 5.53 -0.56 12.17
C PRO A 44 4.10 -0.63 11.60
N LEU A 45 3.26 0.30 12.02
CA LEU A 45 1.87 0.42 11.56
C LEU A 45 1.75 1.53 10.52
N LEU A 46 1.32 1.17 9.31
CA LEU A 46 0.98 2.09 8.23
C LEU A 46 -0.49 2.43 8.31
N ILE A 47 -0.82 3.71 8.32
CA ILE A 47 -2.19 4.21 8.19
C ILE A 47 -2.39 4.67 6.75
N VAL A 48 -3.48 4.23 6.13
CA VAL A 48 -3.95 4.70 4.83
C VAL A 48 -5.36 5.25 5.01
N ARG A 49 -5.57 6.53 4.68
CA ARG A 49 -6.88 7.20 4.81
C ARG A 49 -7.35 7.67 3.46
N LEU A 50 -8.23 6.90 2.82
CA LEU A 50 -8.70 7.24 1.48
C LEU A 50 -9.52 8.53 1.44
N SER A 51 -10.23 8.87 2.54
CA SER A 51 -10.97 10.13 2.69
C SER A 51 -10.10 11.39 2.62
N ARG A 52 -8.78 11.25 2.77
CA ARG A 52 -7.81 12.36 2.67
C ARG A 52 -7.22 12.50 1.27
N LEU A 53 -7.49 11.57 0.36
CA LEU A 53 -7.06 11.68 -1.02
C LEU A 53 -7.93 12.71 -1.76
N PRO A 54 -7.32 13.72 -2.41
CA PRO A 54 -8.03 14.57 -3.36
C PRO A 54 -8.72 13.72 -4.44
N LYS A 55 -9.91 14.11 -4.89
CA LYS A 55 -10.64 13.39 -5.95
C LYS A 55 -9.86 13.28 -7.27
N ALA A 56 -8.95 14.24 -7.52
CA ALA A 56 -8.09 14.26 -8.70
C ALA A 56 -6.87 13.33 -8.57
N THR A 57 -6.69 12.63 -7.45
CA THR A 57 -5.54 11.73 -7.26
C THR A 57 -5.60 10.58 -8.25
N THR A 58 -4.58 10.49 -9.10
CA THR A 58 -4.47 9.41 -10.07
C THR A 58 -3.97 8.12 -9.41
N PRO A 59 -4.28 6.94 -9.99
CA PRO A 59 -3.68 5.67 -9.59
C PRO A 59 -2.15 5.70 -9.52
N GLU A 60 -1.49 6.28 -10.53
CA GLU A 60 -0.03 6.46 -10.56
C GLU A 60 0.49 7.29 -9.38
N LEU A 61 -0.19 8.39 -9.02
CA LEU A 61 0.23 9.21 -7.89
C LEU A 61 0.04 8.47 -6.56
N PHE A 62 -1.07 7.73 -6.41
CA PHE A 62 -1.28 6.87 -5.24
C PHE A 62 -0.24 5.74 -5.15
N LYS A 63 0.18 5.17 -6.29
CA LYS A 63 1.29 4.22 -6.39
C LYS A 63 2.60 4.85 -5.94
N LYS A 64 2.96 6.03 -6.47
CA LYS A 64 4.14 6.80 -6.01
C LYS A 64 4.14 7.03 -4.51
N LEU A 65 3.01 7.46 -3.93
CA LEU A 65 2.87 7.62 -2.48
C LEU A 65 3.14 6.32 -1.72
N THR A 66 2.53 5.22 -2.17
CA THR A 66 2.69 3.91 -1.53
C THR A 66 4.15 3.46 -1.56
N ILE A 67 4.80 3.55 -2.71
CA ILE A 67 6.21 3.15 -2.88
C ILE A 67 7.13 4.04 -2.03
N PHE A 68 6.88 5.35 -1.99
CA PHE A 68 7.63 6.28 -1.14
C PHE A 68 7.56 5.88 0.33
N CYS A 69 6.35 5.63 0.86
CA CYS A 69 6.16 5.21 2.24
C CYS A 69 6.84 3.87 2.54
N PHE A 70 6.81 2.91 1.62
CA PHE A 70 7.45 1.60 1.80
C PHE A 70 8.97 1.70 1.78
N GLU A 71 9.58 2.42 0.85
CA GLU A 71 11.03 2.64 0.81
C GLU A 71 11.53 3.33 2.09
N TRP A 72 10.78 4.33 2.54
CA TRP A 72 11.08 5.01 3.79
C TRP A 72 11.05 4.03 4.98
N ALA A 73 10.04 3.17 5.06
CA ALA A 73 9.95 2.17 6.14
C ALA A 73 11.05 1.12 6.08
N LEU A 74 11.40 0.64 4.89
CA LEU A 74 12.50 -0.31 4.72
C LEU A 74 13.81 0.26 5.25
N ARG A 75 14.04 1.57 5.06
CA ARG A 75 15.27 2.24 5.47
C ARG A 75 15.30 2.61 6.95
N PHE A 76 14.17 2.99 7.53
CA PHE A 76 14.13 3.64 8.85
C PHE A 76 13.33 2.90 9.92
N LEU A 77 12.40 2.02 9.54
CA LEU A 77 11.49 1.37 10.49
C LEU A 77 11.71 -0.14 10.62
N MET A 78 12.24 -0.78 9.58
CA MET A 78 12.47 -2.21 9.52
C MET A 78 13.93 -2.56 9.85
N VAL A 79 14.10 -3.69 10.50
CA VAL A 79 15.41 -4.23 10.89
C VAL A 79 15.53 -5.63 10.28
N PRO A 80 16.49 -5.86 9.36
CA PRO A 80 16.69 -7.16 8.74
C PRO A 80 16.84 -8.28 9.78
N GLY A 81 16.14 -9.38 9.58
CA GLY A 81 16.13 -10.54 10.50
C GLY A 81 15.40 -10.35 11.84
N VAL A 82 14.82 -9.18 12.12
CA VAL A 82 14.12 -8.91 13.40
C VAL A 82 12.71 -8.38 13.16
N VAL A 83 12.57 -7.23 12.49
CA VAL A 83 11.30 -6.61 12.16
C VAL A 83 11.27 -6.30 10.67
N GLU A 84 10.73 -7.25 9.91
CA GLU A 84 10.77 -7.20 8.44
C GLU A 84 9.40 -6.98 7.79
N THR A 85 8.36 -6.85 8.62
CA THR A 85 6.96 -6.78 8.20
C THR A 85 6.24 -5.61 8.84
N CYS A 86 5.18 -5.14 8.20
CA CYS A 86 4.31 -4.09 8.69
C CYS A 86 2.87 -4.56 8.91
N VAL A 87 2.16 -3.81 9.73
CA VAL A 87 0.70 -3.87 9.81
C VAL A 87 0.14 -2.66 9.07
N VAL A 88 -0.96 -2.83 8.34
CA VAL A 88 -1.64 -1.74 7.63
C VAL A 88 -3.04 -1.56 8.20
N LEU A 89 -3.42 -0.33 8.53
CA LEU A 89 -4.80 0.06 8.77
C LEU A 89 -5.28 0.88 7.56
N PHE A 90 -6.26 0.35 6.84
CA PHE A 90 -6.76 0.89 5.60
C PHE A 90 -8.19 1.40 5.82
N ASP A 91 -8.32 2.71 6.01
CA ASP A 91 -9.60 3.38 6.25
C ASP A 91 -10.23 3.80 4.92
N VAL A 92 -11.37 3.16 4.60
CA VAL A 92 -12.11 3.36 3.35
C VAL A 92 -13.34 4.26 3.50
N ARG A 93 -13.50 4.93 4.64
CA ARG A 93 -14.66 5.78 4.91
C ARG A 93 -14.87 6.84 3.83
N ALA A 94 -16.13 7.06 3.46
CA ALA A 94 -16.58 8.12 2.56
C ALA A 94 -15.94 8.08 1.17
N VAL A 95 -15.41 6.92 0.76
CA VAL A 95 -14.82 6.74 -0.57
C VAL A 95 -15.71 5.84 -1.41
N PRO A 96 -16.15 6.30 -2.60
CA PRO A 96 -16.91 5.46 -3.53
C PRO A 96 -15.98 4.45 -4.17
N LEU A 97 -15.77 3.30 -3.51
CA LEU A 97 -14.77 2.33 -3.96
C LEU A 97 -15.06 1.74 -5.36
N HIS A 98 -16.28 1.89 -5.92
CA HIS A 98 -16.61 1.47 -7.30
C HIS A 98 -15.84 2.27 -8.33
N GLN A 99 -15.36 3.45 -7.95
CA GLN A 99 -14.63 4.34 -8.85
C GLN A 99 -13.15 3.95 -8.95
N PHE A 100 -12.68 2.97 -8.16
CA PHE A 100 -11.32 2.47 -8.30
C PHE A 100 -11.21 1.57 -9.54
N PRO A 101 -10.35 1.92 -10.51
CA PRO A 101 -10.10 1.07 -11.65
C PRO A 101 -9.52 -0.27 -11.19
N VAL A 102 -10.09 -1.38 -11.63
CA VAL A 102 -9.59 -2.72 -11.31
C VAL A 102 -8.13 -2.88 -11.77
N SER A 103 -7.78 -2.29 -12.92
CA SER A 103 -6.41 -2.26 -13.43
C SER A 103 -5.41 -1.64 -12.45
N ALA A 104 -5.80 -0.56 -11.77
CA ALA A 104 -4.98 0.10 -10.76
C ALA A 104 -4.76 -0.78 -9.52
N LEU A 105 -5.81 -1.48 -9.09
CA LEU A 105 -5.72 -2.44 -7.97
C LEU A 105 -4.79 -3.60 -8.32
N THR A 106 -4.96 -4.19 -9.51
CA THR A 106 -4.11 -5.28 -10.00
C THR A 106 -2.66 -4.84 -10.15
N ASP A 107 -2.40 -3.66 -10.72
CA ASP A 107 -1.05 -3.11 -10.85
C ASP A 107 -0.39 -2.86 -9.48
N MET A 108 -1.12 -2.30 -8.52
CA MET A 108 -0.63 -2.10 -7.15
C MET A 108 -0.27 -3.43 -6.47
N VAL A 109 -1.17 -4.42 -6.51
CA VAL A 109 -0.94 -5.74 -5.92
C VAL A 109 0.27 -6.41 -6.55
N ASN A 110 0.39 -6.36 -7.88
CA ASN A 110 1.55 -6.90 -8.61
C ASN A 110 2.84 -6.18 -8.23
N THR A 111 2.82 -4.86 -8.15
CA THR A 111 3.98 -4.06 -7.78
C THR A 111 4.45 -4.40 -6.37
N LEU A 112 3.55 -4.42 -5.38
CA LEU A 112 3.90 -4.76 -4.00
C LEU A 112 4.38 -6.20 -3.87
N THR A 113 3.76 -7.15 -4.58
CA THR A 113 4.15 -8.56 -4.55
C THR A 113 5.56 -8.77 -5.12
N LYS A 114 5.90 -8.08 -6.22
CA LYS A 114 7.21 -8.23 -6.90
C LYS A 114 8.32 -7.39 -6.24
N GLN A 115 8.03 -6.15 -5.86
CA GLN A 115 9.04 -5.20 -5.39
C GLN A 115 9.21 -5.19 -3.87
N PHE A 116 8.17 -5.57 -3.13
CA PHE A 116 8.14 -5.59 -1.66
C PHE A 116 7.62 -6.94 -1.15
N PRO A 117 8.21 -8.07 -1.58
CA PRO A 117 7.73 -9.39 -1.22
C PRO A 117 7.75 -9.58 0.30
N PHE A 118 6.74 -10.29 0.80
CA PHE A 118 6.60 -10.70 2.20
C PHE A 118 6.57 -9.59 3.25
N ARG A 119 6.40 -8.31 2.88
CA ARG A 119 6.39 -7.18 3.83
C ARG A 119 5.09 -7.01 4.62
N LEU A 120 3.96 -7.49 4.11
CA LEU A 120 2.69 -7.38 4.83
C LEU A 120 2.52 -8.51 5.85
N HIS A 121 2.40 -8.17 7.14
CA HIS A 121 1.95 -9.11 8.16
C HIS A 121 0.41 -9.21 8.18
N ARG A 122 -0.26 -8.06 8.28
CA ARG A 122 -1.73 -7.98 8.34
C ARG A 122 -2.23 -6.64 7.82
N MET A 123 -3.37 -6.66 7.14
CA MET A 123 -4.12 -5.47 6.74
C MET A 123 -5.50 -5.49 7.38
N TRP A 124 -5.82 -4.41 8.07
CA TRP A 124 -7.12 -4.17 8.69
C TRP A 124 -7.85 -3.14 7.82
N ILE A 125 -8.92 -3.55 7.16
CA ILE A 125 -9.77 -2.69 6.35
C ILE A 125 -10.96 -2.31 7.22
N ILE A 126 -11.10 -1.02 7.53
CA ILE A 126 -12.12 -0.51 8.46
C ILE A 126 -13.10 0.41 7.74
N ASN A 127 -14.30 0.55 8.32
CA ASN A 127 -15.42 1.26 7.72
C ASN A 127 -15.87 0.58 6.42
N ASP A 128 -15.83 -0.76 6.44
CA ASP A 128 -16.29 -1.59 5.35
C ASP A 128 -17.81 -1.42 5.16
N SER A 129 -18.19 -0.67 4.12
CA SER A 129 -19.58 -0.68 3.62
C SER A 129 -19.81 -1.94 2.80
N PHE A 130 -21.05 -2.43 2.68
CA PHE A 130 -21.43 -3.57 1.81
C PHE A 130 -20.74 -3.56 0.42
N PHE A 131 -20.47 -2.37 -0.11
CA PHE A 131 -19.77 -2.13 -1.37
C PHE A 131 -18.30 -2.65 -1.41
N VAL A 132 -17.57 -2.69 -0.29
CA VAL A 132 -16.22 -3.29 -0.21
C VAL A 132 -16.28 -4.78 -0.47
N GLN A 133 -17.34 -5.50 -0.10
CA GLN A 133 -17.45 -6.93 -0.38
C GLN A 133 -17.47 -7.20 -1.91
N THR A 134 -18.03 -6.28 -2.69
CA THR A 134 -17.98 -6.33 -4.16
C THR A 134 -16.54 -6.13 -4.68
N VAL A 135 -15.85 -5.10 -4.21
CA VAL A 135 -14.44 -4.85 -4.59
C VAL A 135 -13.52 -5.98 -4.13
N TRP A 136 -13.78 -6.52 -2.95
CA TRP A 136 -13.06 -7.66 -2.38
C TRP A 136 -13.22 -8.91 -3.23
N SER A 137 -14.41 -9.17 -3.75
CA SER A 137 -14.65 -10.31 -4.65
C SER A 137 -13.80 -10.25 -5.92
N ILE A 138 -13.54 -9.03 -6.42
CA ILE A 138 -12.62 -8.79 -7.54
C ILE A 138 -11.17 -8.95 -7.06
N ALA A 139 -10.80 -8.31 -5.95
CA ALA A 139 -9.43 -8.35 -5.42
C ALA A 139 -8.95 -9.78 -5.10
N LYS A 140 -9.83 -10.65 -4.60
CA LYS A 140 -9.53 -12.08 -4.34
C LYS A 140 -8.97 -12.81 -5.55
N GLN A 141 -9.40 -12.46 -6.77
CA GLN A 141 -8.93 -13.11 -8.00
C GLN A 141 -7.46 -12.84 -8.28
N PHE A 142 -6.91 -11.77 -7.72
CA PHE A 142 -5.51 -11.35 -7.91
C PHE A 142 -4.63 -11.63 -6.69
N LEU A 143 -5.20 -12.14 -5.60
CA LEU A 143 -4.49 -12.43 -4.36
C LEU A 143 -4.40 -13.93 -4.13
N THR A 144 -3.20 -14.40 -3.80
CA THR A 144 -2.98 -15.77 -3.31
C THR A 144 -3.75 -16.01 -2.00
N GLU A 145 -4.06 -17.26 -1.68
CA GLU A 145 -4.76 -17.60 -0.43
C GLU A 145 -4.05 -17.04 0.82
N VAL A 146 -2.72 -17.12 0.85
CA VAL A 146 -1.90 -16.56 1.93
C VAL A 146 -2.04 -15.04 2.04
N GLN A 147 -2.13 -14.32 0.91
CA GLN A 147 -2.39 -12.88 0.92
C GLN A 147 -3.81 -12.58 1.40
N GLN A 148 -4.80 -13.39 1.00
CA GLN A 148 -6.18 -13.21 1.43
C GLN A 148 -6.34 -13.39 2.94
N GLN A 149 -5.66 -14.36 3.54
CA GLN A 149 -5.69 -14.61 4.99
C GLN A 149 -5.18 -13.43 5.83
N LYS A 150 -4.32 -12.58 5.25
CA LYS A 150 -3.78 -11.37 5.90
C LYS A 150 -4.76 -10.20 5.91
N MET A 151 -5.82 -10.25 5.11
CA MET A 151 -6.83 -9.20 5.03
C MET A 151 -7.93 -9.46 6.07
N LYS A 152 -8.29 -8.44 6.85
CA LYS A 152 -9.36 -8.49 7.84
C LYS A 152 -10.26 -7.27 7.66
N PHE A 153 -11.57 -7.47 7.71
CA PHE A 153 -12.60 -6.47 7.37
C PHE A 153 -13.46 -6.17 8.60
N PHE A 154 -13.71 -4.88 8.87
CA PHE A 154 -14.44 -4.37 10.04
C PHE A 154 -15.32 -3.16 9.71
#